data_AF-A0A1M6KZF3-F1
#
_entry.id   AF-A0A1M6KZF3-F1
#
_cell.length_a   1.000
_cell.length_b   1.000
_cell.length_c   1.000
_cell.angle_alpha   90.00
_cell.angle_beta   90.00
_cell.angle_gamma   90.00
#
_symmetry.space_group_name_H-M   'P 1'
#
loop_
_entity.id
_entity.type
_entity.pdbx_description
1 polymer ?
#
loop_
_entity_poly.entity_id
_entity_poly.type
_entity_poly.pdbx_seq_one_letter_code
_entity_poly.pdbx_strand_id
1 'polypeptide(L)'
;MGNILDIIKDTSLTYEQKVLSLAREAENSLNVLNISKEAQEYREEGIICDLFEGNAPYRPRYIVPDYEKFIKNGSEFLGLKPPKDIWEAINSLLILYKHVPSITSFPVYVGNIDTLLDSFIEDENEAYKAIKLFLTHIDRTLTDSFCHANIGPKDTKAGRLILKAERELQNSIPNITIKYSKDTSDNFALDAINTALVTAKPSFANHEIFSSEFGEYGIVSCYNGLNIGGGSYTLVRLNLADLAKKAENINDFINLVLPDAVKRMAGYMDERVGFLVNESGFFESSFLVREGLIVKDKFTAMFGMFGLAECVNHFIDSNSQEDRFGHGEYANELGLKIIAKLEEEVNKHNNPYCKVSGGKYLLHAQVGIDTDRGISPGCRIPIGEEPQIHQHLIQSAKFHKFFSSGIGDIFNFDSMAKKNPEFILDIIKGAFKENMRYFSLYSTDCDVIRITGYLVKKSEIEKLDRGEQVLRDTVALGLGSVKNNKILERKVRKHV
;
A
#
# COMPACT_ATOMS: atom_id res chain seq x y z
N MET A 1 -15.99 -22.83 15.70
CA MET A 1 -15.28 -23.41 16.87
C MET A 1 -14.06 -24.24 16.50
N GLY A 2 -13.98 -24.89 15.33
CA GLY A 2 -12.76 -25.60 14.89
C GLY A 2 -11.52 -24.70 14.79
N ASN A 3 -11.68 -23.49 14.26
CA ASN A 3 -10.56 -22.57 13.98
C ASN A 3 -9.80 -22.08 15.24
N ILE A 4 -10.49 -21.89 16.37
CA ILE A 4 -9.87 -21.33 17.60
C ILE A 4 -8.85 -22.30 18.22
N LEU A 5 -9.22 -23.57 18.36
CA LEU A 5 -8.33 -24.57 18.95
C LEU A 5 -7.13 -24.83 18.04
N ASP A 6 -7.33 -24.77 16.72
CA ASP A 6 -6.27 -24.91 15.73
C ASP A 6 -5.26 -23.76 15.84
N ILE A 7 -5.72 -22.50 15.94
CA ILE A 7 -4.84 -21.34 16.20
C ILE A 7 -4.02 -21.52 17.49
N ILE A 8 -4.65 -21.98 18.58
CA ILE A 8 -3.97 -22.17 19.87
C ILE A 8 -2.88 -23.24 19.77
N LYS A 9 -3.16 -24.34 19.07
CA LYS A 9 -2.24 -25.48 18.90
C LYS A 9 -1.18 -25.25 17.83
N ASP A 10 -1.37 -24.28 16.93
CA ASP A 10 -0.42 -24.01 15.86
C ASP A 10 0.96 -23.61 16.42
N THR A 11 1.96 -24.44 16.20
CA THR A 11 3.33 -24.18 16.67
C THR A 11 4.14 -23.27 15.73
N SER A 12 3.62 -22.97 14.53
CA SER A 12 4.25 -22.05 13.58
C SER A 12 4.00 -20.59 13.96
N LEU A 13 2.90 -20.28 14.64
CA LEU A 13 2.55 -18.93 15.06
C LEU A 13 3.29 -18.49 16.34
N THR A 14 3.78 -17.26 16.34
CA THR A 14 4.28 -16.60 17.55
C THR A 14 3.12 -16.29 18.52
N TYR A 15 3.43 -15.96 19.77
CA TYR A 15 2.40 -15.54 20.74
C TYR A 15 1.54 -14.37 20.22
N GLU A 16 2.18 -13.34 19.65
CA GLU A 16 1.46 -12.17 19.12
C GLU A 16 0.58 -12.54 17.93
N GLN A 17 1.09 -13.35 17.00
CA GLN A 17 0.32 -13.83 15.84
C GLN A 17 -0.91 -14.65 16.28
N LYS A 18 -0.79 -15.47 17.34
CA LYS A 18 -1.94 -16.18 17.92
C LYS A 18 -2.97 -15.22 18.48
N VAL A 19 -2.57 -14.23 19.28
CA VAL A 19 -3.48 -13.23 19.85
C VAL A 19 -4.24 -12.49 18.74
N LEU A 20 -3.53 -12.04 17.70
CA LEU A 20 -4.14 -11.36 16.56
C LEU A 20 -5.10 -12.26 15.78
N SER A 21 -4.73 -13.52 15.54
CA SER A 21 -5.58 -14.49 14.83
C SER A 21 -6.85 -14.81 15.61
N LEU A 22 -6.76 -14.95 16.94
CA LEU A 22 -7.91 -15.14 17.81
C LEU A 22 -8.85 -13.93 17.81
N ALA A 23 -8.28 -12.71 17.83
CA ALA A 23 -9.08 -11.48 17.74
C ALA A 23 -9.82 -11.39 16.39
N ARG A 24 -9.15 -11.74 15.27
CA ARG A 24 -9.77 -11.79 13.94
C ARG A 24 -10.89 -12.82 13.88
N GLU A 25 -10.70 -14.01 14.45
CA GLU A 25 -11.75 -15.05 14.50
C GLU A 25 -12.96 -14.59 15.31
N ALA A 26 -12.74 -13.90 16.43
CA ALA A 26 -13.83 -13.32 17.22
C ALA A 26 -14.59 -12.23 16.44
N GLU A 27 -13.88 -11.30 15.79
CA GLU A 27 -14.48 -10.27 14.91
C GLU A 27 -15.30 -10.91 13.79
N ASN A 28 -14.77 -11.96 13.14
CA ASN A 28 -15.43 -12.65 12.03
C ASN A 28 -16.64 -13.49 12.43
N SER A 29 -16.75 -13.87 13.70
CA SER A 29 -17.90 -14.62 14.23
C SER A 29 -19.20 -13.80 14.29
N LEU A 30 -19.08 -12.47 14.19
CA LEU A 30 -20.20 -11.54 14.23
C LEU A 30 -20.78 -11.32 12.82
N ASN A 31 -22.08 -11.08 12.76
CA ASN A 31 -22.79 -10.70 11.53
C ASN A 31 -23.60 -9.43 11.79
N VAL A 32 -22.96 -8.27 11.64
CA VAL A 32 -23.53 -6.96 12.01
C VAL A 32 -23.84 -6.07 10.80
N LEU A 33 -23.36 -6.44 9.61
CA LEU A 33 -23.55 -5.68 8.38
C LEU A 33 -24.80 -6.17 7.64
N ASN A 34 -25.66 -5.26 7.17
CA ASN A 34 -26.85 -5.63 6.38
C ASN A 34 -26.50 -5.76 4.91
N ILE A 35 -25.72 -6.78 4.57
CA ILE A 35 -25.23 -7.00 3.21
C ILE A 35 -26.39 -7.50 2.33
N SER A 36 -26.66 -6.80 1.23
CA SER A 36 -27.64 -7.27 0.23
C SER A 36 -27.29 -8.66 -0.29
N LYS A 37 -28.30 -9.47 -0.60
CA LYS A 37 -28.10 -10.82 -1.16
C LYS A 37 -27.25 -10.77 -2.42
N GLU A 38 -27.52 -9.77 -3.26
CA GLU A 38 -26.85 -9.48 -4.51
C GLU A 38 -25.34 -9.22 -4.34
N ALA A 39 -24.95 -8.43 -3.33
CA ALA A 39 -23.54 -8.19 -3.04
C ALA A 39 -22.88 -9.41 -2.38
N GLN A 40 -23.63 -10.15 -1.55
CA GLN A 40 -23.14 -11.35 -0.88
C GLN A 40 -22.83 -12.47 -1.89
N GLU A 41 -23.64 -12.64 -2.93
CA GLU A 41 -23.37 -13.56 -4.05
C GLU A 41 -22.00 -13.26 -4.70
N TYR A 42 -21.71 -12.00 -5.00
CA TYR A 42 -20.40 -11.62 -5.59
C TYR A 42 -19.24 -11.76 -4.61
N ARG A 43 -19.48 -11.68 -3.30
CA ARG A 43 -18.46 -11.97 -2.29
C ARG A 43 -18.15 -13.47 -2.21
N GLU A 44 -19.17 -14.31 -2.25
CA GLU A 44 -19.03 -15.77 -2.25
C GLU A 44 -18.35 -16.28 -3.53
N GLU A 45 -18.59 -15.64 -4.67
CA GLU A 45 -17.90 -15.91 -5.93
C GLU A 45 -16.45 -15.37 -5.98
N GLY A 46 -16.02 -14.58 -4.98
CA GLY A 46 -14.68 -13.96 -4.96
C GLY A 46 -14.52 -12.74 -5.87
N ILE A 47 -15.61 -12.24 -6.45
CA ILE A 47 -15.63 -11.05 -7.30
C ILE A 47 -15.45 -9.77 -6.47
N ILE A 48 -16.11 -9.71 -5.30
CA ILE A 48 -15.94 -8.64 -4.32
C ILE A 48 -15.15 -9.19 -3.13
N CYS A 49 -14.04 -8.54 -2.80
CA CYS A 49 -13.16 -8.97 -1.70
C CYS A 49 -12.87 -7.78 -0.78
N ASP A 50 -13.11 -7.93 0.52
CA ASP A 50 -12.80 -6.92 1.54
C ASP A 50 -11.40 -7.06 2.13
N LEU A 51 -10.52 -7.84 1.50
CA LEU A 51 -9.14 -8.06 1.97
C LEU A 51 -9.07 -8.56 3.43
N PHE A 52 -10.07 -9.31 3.88
CA PHE A 52 -10.14 -9.86 5.24
C PHE A 52 -10.16 -8.77 6.32
N GLU A 53 -10.80 -7.64 6.04
CA GLU A 53 -10.95 -6.53 6.99
C GLU A 53 -11.88 -6.81 8.18
N GLY A 54 -12.53 -7.97 8.22
CA GLY A 54 -13.42 -8.37 9.31
C GLY A 54 -14.90 -8.10 9.03
N ASN A 55 -15.78 -8.90 9.65
CA ASN A 55 -17.24 -8.77 9.52
C ASN A 55 -17.88 -7.73 10.46
N ALA A 56 -17.13 -7.19 11.42
CA ALA A 56 -17.59 -6.18 12.37
C ALA A 56 -16.57 -5.05 12.53
N PRO A 57 -16.52 -4.09 11.58
CA PRO A 57 -15.47 -3.05 11.53
C PRO A 57 -15.43 -2.18 12.79
N TYR A 58 -14.48 -2.45 13.69
CA TYR A 58 -14.27 -1.67 14.92
C TYR A 58 -13.11 -0.67 14.85
N ARG A 59 -12.45 -0.61 13.69
CA ARG A 59 -11.33 0.29 13.41
C ARG A 59 -11.28 0.60 11.91
N PRO A 60 -10.82 1.80 11.49
CA PRO A 60 -10.56 2.09 10.10
C PRO A 60 -9.50 1.16 9.50
N ARG A 61 -9.60 0.91 8.19
CA ARG A 61 -8.56 0.16 7.45
C ARG A 61 -7.19 0.81 7.58
N TYR A 62 -7.13 2.12 7.36
CA TYR A 62 -5.91 2.91 7.41
C TYR A 62 -6.12 4.17 8.22
N ILE A 63 -5.14 4.49 9.07
CA ILE A 63 -5.09 5.70 9.87
C ILE A 63 -3.78 6.41 9.56
N VAL A 64 -3.86 7.72 9.38
CA VAL A 64 -2.72 8.59 9.06
C VAL A 64 -2.64 9.68 10.12
N PRO A 65 -2.10 9.39 11.33
CA PRO A 65 -2.01 10.39 12.38
C PRO A 65 -1.17 11.59 11.97
N ASP A 66 -1.54 12.76 12.47
CA ASP A 66 -0.73 13.99 12.39
C ASP A 66 0.41 13.92 13.43
N TYR A 67 1.51 13.28 13.04
CA TYR A 67 2.67 13.08 13.91
C TYR A 67 3.42 14.39 14.18
N GLU A 68 3.36 15.34 13.27
CA GLU A 68 3.92 16.68 13.42
C GLU A 68 3.20 17.43 14.56
N LYS A 69 1.87 17.34 14.61
CA LYS A 69 1.08 17.86 15.74
C LYS A 69 1.40 17.14 17.05
N PHE A 70 1.58 15.82 17.02
CA PHE A 70 1.98 15.05 18.19
C PHE A 70 3.35 15.49 18.72
N ILE A 71 4.37 15.60 17.87
CA ILE A 71 5.70 16.08 18.29
C ILE A 71 5.61 17.49 18.89
N LYS A 72 4.82 18.38 18.27
CA LYS A 72 4.69 19.76 18.76
C LYS A 72 4.03 19.85 20.14
N ASN A 73 3.02 19.02 20.41
CA ASN A 73 2.14 19.18 21.56
C ASN A 73 2.35 18.14 22.67
N GLY A 74 2.99 17.01 22.36
CA GLY A 74 2.96 15.82 23.22
C GLY A 74 1.59 15.12 23.20
N SER A 75 1.32 14.32 24.24
CA SER A 75 0.04 13.65 24.45
C SER A 75 -0.29 13.64 25.94
N GLU A 76 -1.42 14.24 26.30
CA GLU A 76 -1.90 14.25 27.69
C GLU A 76 -2.35 12.84 28.10
N PHE A 77 -3.03 12.12 27.21
CA PHE A 77 -3.49 10.76 27.45
C PHE A 77 -2.34 9.79 27.73
N LEU A 78 -1.22 9.93 27.01
CA LEU A 78 -0.03 9.11 27.19
C LEU A 78 0.94 9.68 28.23
N GLY A 79 0.66 10.86 28.80
CA GLY A 79 1.56 11.53 29.75
C GLY A 79 2.90 11.98 29.14
N LEU A 80 2.92 12.27 27.84
CA LEU A 80 4.11 12.65 27.08
C LEU A 80 4.15 14.16 26.87
N LYS A 81 5.28 14.79 27.22
CA LYS A 81 5.56 16.20 26.89
C LYS A 81 6.15 16.29 25.48
N PRO A 82 6.11 17.47 24.83
CA PRO A 82 6.87 17.70 23.61
C PRO A 82 8.35 17.33 23.81
N PRO A 83 8.95 16.52 22.92
CA PRO A 83 10.34 16.11 23.04
C PRO A 83 11.29 17.30 22.83
N LYS A 84 12.44 17.24 23.47
CA LYS A 84 13.48 18.28 23.41
C LYS A 84 14.73 17.85 22.66
N ASP A 85 14.94 16.56 22.54
CA ASP A 85 16.09 15.97 21.86
C ASP A 85 15.66 14.74 21.05
N ILE A 86 16.60 14.18 20.30
CA ILE A 86 16.33 13.07 19.41
C ILE A 86 15.92 11.79 20.15
N TRP A 87 16.41 11.58 21.37
CA TRP A 87 16.08 10.41 22.18
C TRP A 87 14.63 10.48 22.68
N GLU A 88 14.23 11.64 23.20
CA GLU A 88 12.84 11.91 23.59
C GLU A 88 11.90 11.80 22.38
N ALA A 89 12.31 12.31 21.21
CA ALA A 89 11.51 12.28 19.99
C ALA A 89 11.26 10.85 19.51
N ILE A 90 12.32 10.03 19.34
CA ILE A 90 12.16 8.64 18.91
C ILE A 90 11.37 7.83 19.94
N ASN A 91 11.61 8.03 21.24
CA ASN A 91 10.90 7.30 22.29
C ASN A 91 9.40 7.64 22.26
N SER A 92 9.05 8.92 22.13
CA SER A 92 7.66 9.38 22.07
C SER A 92 6.94 8.83 20.83
N LEU A 93 7.60 8.82 19.67
CA LEU A 93 7.06 8.25 18.44
C LEU A 93 6.82 6.74 18.57
N LEU A 94 7.78 5.99 19.11
CA LEU A 94 7.63 4.54 19.32
C LEU A 94 6.46 4.21 20.27
N ILE A 95 6.28 4.99 21.33
CA ILE A 95 5.13 4.86 22.22
C ILE A 95 3.84 5.11 21.45
N LEU A 96 3.73 6.19 20.68
CA LEU A 96 2.52 6.48 19.91
C LEU A 96 2.23 5.39 18.87
N TYR A 97 3.23 4.88 18.16
CA TYR A 97 3.07 3.82 17.16
C TYR A 97 2.40 2.57 17.74
N LYS A 98 2.66 2.22 19.00
CA LYS A 98 2.00 1.10 19.68
C LYS A 98 0.48 1.30 19.82
N HIS A 99 0.01 2.54 19.83
CA HIS A 99 -1.37 2.91 20.08
C HIS A 99 -2.16 3.31 18.82
N VAL A 100 -1.55 3.24 17.63
CA VAL A 100 -2.21 3.54 16.36
C VAL A 100 -2.73 2.24 15.75
N PRO A 101 -4.05 2.00 15.73
CA PRO A 101 -4.60 0.74 15.24
C PRO A 101 -4.72 0.72 13.71
N SER A 102 -4.83 -0.48 13.18
CA SER A 102 -5.30 -0.77 11.82
C SER A 102 -5.90 -2.18 11.82
N ILE A 103 -6.37 -2.68 10.67
CA ILE A 103 -6.87 -4.06 10.60
C ILE A 103 -5.81 -5.11 10.97
N THR A 104 -4.52 -4.81 10.79
CA THR A 104 -3.41 -5.69 11.17
C THR A 104 -2.96 -5.48 12.61
N SER A 105 -3.55 -4.49 13.31
CA SER A 105 -3.19 -4.03 14.67
C SER A 105 -1.83 -3.32 14.77
N PHE A 106 -1.18 -3.04 13.64
CA PHE A 106 0.03 -2.23 13.56
C PHE A 106 -0.22 -0.93 12.79
N PRO A 107 0.53 0.16 13.06
CA PRO A 107 0.40 1.39 12.29
C PRO A 107 0.85 1.15 10.86
N VAL A 108 0.02 1.56 9.91
CA VAL A 108 0.33 1.51 8.48
C VAL A 108 1.09 2.74 7.98
N TYR A 109 1.26 3.73 8.86
CA TYR A 109 1.96 4.99 8.62
C TYR A 109 2.71 5.42 9.86
N VAL A 110 3.99 5.73 9.72
CA VAL A 110 4.88 6.18 10.81
C VAL A 110 5.44 7.58 10.57
N GLY A 111 4.79 8.39 9.72
CA GLY A 111 5.13 9.80 9.58
C GLY A 111 6.16 10.13 8.50
N ASN A 112 6.37 11.43 8.29
CA ASN A 112 7.47 11.99 7.53
C ASN A 112 8.72 12.00 8.42
N ILE A 113 9.28 10.82 8.69
CA ILE A 113 10.25 10.58 9.77
C ILE A 113 11.53 11.40 9.63
N ASP A 114 11.87 11.84 8.43
CA ASP A 114 12.99 12.75 8.24
C ASP A 114 12.67 14.12 8.84
N THR A 115 11.56 14.75 8.46
CA THR A 115 11.15 16.05 8.98
C THR A 115 10.82 16.03 10.47
N LEU A 116 10.26 14.92 10.97
CA LEU A 116 9.96 14.75 12.40
C LEU A 116 11.23 14.72 13.26
N LEU A 117 12.35 14.25 12.72
CA LEU A 117 13.60 14.08 13.46
C LEU A 117 14.64 15.17 13.17
N ASP A 118 14.59 15.83 12.01
CA ASP A 118 15.64 16.73 11.52
C ASP A 118 15.94 17.87 12.50
N SER A 119 14.91 18.44 13.12
CA SER A 119 15.06 19.56 14.08
C SER A 119 15.74 19.19 15.39
N PHE A 120 15.86 17.89 15.70
CA PHE A 120 16.51 17.39 16.92
C PHE A 120 17.96 16.95 16.70
N ILE A 121 18.51 17.15 15.49
CA ILE A 121 19.89 16.78 15.16
C ILE A 121 20.85 17.91 15.58
N GLU A 122 21.54 17.70 16.70
CA GLU A 122 22.66 18.54 17.13
C GLU A 122 24.01 17.95 16.68
N ASP A 123 24.22 16.64 16.91
CA ASP A 123 25.37 15.87 16.47
C ASP A 123 24.95 14.72 15.52
N GLU A 124 25.59 14.63 14.36
CA GLU A 124 25.21 13.63 13.34
C GLU A 124 25.56 12.19 13.74
N ASN A 125 26.60 11.97 14.57
CA ASN A 125 26.97 10.63 15.00
C ASN A 125 25.98 10.09 16.03
N GLU A 126 25.58 10.93 16.98
CA GLU A 126 24.50 10.64 17.92
C GLU A 126 23.19 10.39 17.19
N ALA A 127 22.80 11.29 16.28
CA ALA A 127 21.58 11.14 15.50
C ALA A 127 21.57 9.86 14.66
N TYR A 128 22.71 9.53 14.03
CA TYR A 128 22.84 8.29 13.27
C TYR A 128 22.61 7.05 14.15
N LYS A 129 23.19 7.04 15.36
CA LYS A 129 22.98 5.95 16.33
C LYS A 129 21.52 5.86 16.76
N ALA A 130 20.89 6.98 17.08
CA ALA A 130 19.49 7.05 17.50
C ALA A 130 18.55 6.54 16.39
N ILE A 131 18.72 7.04 15.15
CA ILE A 131 17.95 6.61 13.98
C ILE A 131 18.10 5.12 13.71
N LYS A 132 19.33 4.58 13.80
CA LYS A 132 19.57 3.15 13.58
C LYS A 132 18.86 2.27 14.60
N LEU A 133 18.84 2.68 15.88
CA LEU A 133 18.11 1.99 16.93
C LEU A 133 16.59 2.11 16.73
N PHE A 134 16.11 3.29 16.34
CA PHE A 134 14.70 3.54 16.02
C PHE A 134 14.19 2.64 14.88
N LEU A 135 14.90 2.59 13.75
CA LEU A 135 14.56 1.73 12.61
C LEU A 135 14.64 0.24 12.97
N THR A 136 15.64 -0.15 13.76
CA THR A 136 15.73 -1.52 14.29
C THR A 136 14.53 -1.86 15.17
N HIS A 137 14.12 -0.95 16.06
CA HIS A 137 12.98 -1.17 16.93
C HIS A 137 11.70 -1.35 16.12
N ILE A 138 11.44 -0.47 15.15
CA ILE A 138 10.29 -0.57 14.24
C ILE A 138 10.28 -1.95 13.57
N ASP A 139 11.39 -2.39 12.98
CA ASP A 139 11.47 -3.67 12.26
C ASP A 139 11.34 -4.92 13.16
N ARG A 140 11.62 -4.80 14.46
CA ARG A 140 11.54 -5.91 15.41
C ARG A 140 10.20 -5.97 16.15
N THR A 141 9.43 -4.89 16.19
CA THR A 141 8.23 -4.78 17.03
C THR A 141 6.95 -4.51 16.25
N LEU A 142 7.04 -3.80 15.12
CA LEU A 142 5.91 -3.59 14.21
C LEU A 142 6.02 -4.64 13.10
N THR A 143 5.73 -5.89 13.43
CA THR A 143 6.06 -7.09 12.61
C THR A 143 5.22 -7.24 11.33
N ASP A 144 4.60 -6.15 10.87
CA ASP A 144 3.77 -6.03 9.69
C ASP A 144 4.48 -5.22 8.58
N SER A 145 4.69 -5.85 7.42
CA SER A 145 5.29 -5.21 6.25
C SER A 145 4.44 -4.12 5.59
N PHE A 146 3.23 -3.86 6.10
CA PHE A 146 2.42 -2.69 5.75
C PHE A 146 2.73 -1.46 6.61
N CYS A 147 3.69 -1.50 7.52
CA CYS A 147 4.19 -0.28 8.18
C CYS A 147 5.03 0.55 7.20
N HIS A 148 4.73 1.85 7.09
CA HIS A 148 5.25 2.71 6.02
C HIS A 148 5.71 4.09 6.53
N ALA A 149 6.95 4.46 6.22
CA ALA A 149 7.53 5.77 6.52
C ALA A 149 7.65 6.62 5.26
N ASN A 150 7.56 7.94 5.39
CA ASN A 150 7.84 8.87 4.30
C ASN A 150 9.08 9.70 4.61
N ILE A 151 9.78 10.10 3.54
CA ILE A 151 10.88 11.07 3.58
C ILE A 151 10.74 12.06 2.42
N GLY A 152 11.43 13.19 2.47
CA GLY A 152 11.40 14.21 1.42
C GLY A 152 10.11 15.05 1.45
N PRO A 153 9.93 15.97 0.48
CA PRO A 153 10.76 16.15 -0.72
C PRO A 153 12.09 16.85 -0.49
N LYS A 154 12.27 17.49 0.66
CA LYS A 154 13.49 18.23 0.99
C LYS A 154 14.64 17.29 1.34
N ASP A 155 15.85 17.72 1.00
CA ASP A 155 17.10 17.06 1.35
C ASP A 155 17.48 17.39 2.80
N THR A 156 16.94 16.63 3.75
CA THR A 156 17.15 16.79 5.20
C THR A 156 18.36 15.99 5.69
N LYS A 157 18.98 16.41 6.79
CA LYS A 157 20.07 15.64 7.42
C LYS A 157 19.54 14.30 7.91
N ALA A 158 18.38 14.30 8.55
CA ALA A 158 17.70 13.09 8.99
C ALA A 158 17.45 12.13 7.81
N GLY A 159 16.97 12.61 6.67
CA GLY A 159 16.72 11.82 5.47
C GLY A 159 17.97 11.08 4.99
N ARG A 160 19.12 11.77 4.93
CA ARG A 160 20.42 11.14 4.58
C ARG A 160 20.87 10.10 5.59
N LEU A 161 20.71 10.37 6.88
CA LEU A 161 21.05 9.42 7.94
C LEU A 161 20.17 8.17 7.92
N ILE A 162 18.88 8.32 7.62
CA ILE A 162 17.92 7.22 7.42
C ILE A 162 18.36 6.35 6.25
N LEU A 163 18.63 6.94 5.08
CA LEU A 163 19.09 6.18 3.90
C LEU A 163 20.41 5.43 4.17
N LYS A 164 21.34 6.08 4.86
CA LYS A 164 22.60 5.45 5.31
C LYS A 164 22.33 4.26 6.23
N ALA A 165 21.47 4.41 7.23
CA ALA A 165 21.14 3.35 8.19
C ALA A 165 20.43 2.18 7.51
N GLU A 166 19.52 2.45 6.57
CA GLU A 166 18.79 1.41 5.85
C GLU A 166 19.72 0.54 4.99
N ARG A 167 20.71 1.12 4.30
CA ARG A 167 21.73 0.33 3.58
C ARG A 167 22.50 -0.63 4.48
N GLU A 168 22.78 -0.22 5.72
CA GLU A 168 23.49 -1.04 6.69
C GLU A 168 22.59 -2.13 7.29
N LEU A 169 21.36 -1.78 7.67
CA LEU A 169 20.43 -2.67 8.36
C LEU A 169 19.75 -3.68 7.42
N GLN A 170 19.42 -3.23 6.20
CA GLN A 170 18.63 -3.96 5.22
C GLN A 170 17.36 -4.56 5.83
N ASN A 171 16.67 -3.78 6.66
CA ASN A 171 15.42 -4.19 7.31
C ASN A 171 14.27 -4.16 6.28
N SER A 172 13.33 -5.10 6.38
CA SER A 172 12.15 -5.09 5.51
C SER A 172 11.10 -4.07 5.96
N ILE A 173 11.12 -3.67 7.24
CA ILE A 173 10.17 -2.74 7.86
C ILE A 173 10.94 -1.56 8.47
N PRO A 174 10.44 -0.32 8.41
CA PRO A 174 9.26 0.08 7.65
C PRO A 174 9.55 0.04 6.14
N ASN A 175 8.52 -0.06 5.31
CA ASN A 175 8.64 0.38 3.92
C ASN A 175 8.93 1.89 3.92
N ILE A 176 9.60 2.41 2.90
CA ILE A 176 9.92 3.85 2.82
C ILE A 176 9.53 4.36 1.45
N THR A 177 8.91 5.54 1.40
CA THR A 177 8.73 6.31 0.17
C THR A 177 9.38 7.67 0.29
N ILE A 178 10.14 8.06 -0.73
CA ILE A 178 10.53 9.45 -0.94
C ILE A 178 9.42 10.18 -1.71
N LYS A 179 8.92 11.26 -1.12
CA LYS A 179 8.08 12.25 -1.81
C LYS A 179 8.98 13.01 -2.77
N TYR A 180 8.97 12.69 -4.05
CA TYR A 180 9.87 13.27 -5.03
C TYR A 180 9.21 14.45 -5.76
N SER A 181 9.91 15.58 -5.84
CA SER A 181 9.50 16.76 -6.63
C SER A 181 10.72 17.49 -7.16
N LYS A 182 10.50 18.64 -7.81
CA LYS A 182 11.57 19.60 -8.16
C LYS A 182 12.40 20.10 -6.97
N ASP A 183 11.86 20.02 -5.74
CA ASP A 183 12.60 20.42 -4.53
C ASP A 183 13.54 19.31 -4.02
N THR A 184 13.47 18.11 -4.62
CA THR A 184 14.34 16.99 -4.31
C THR A 184 15.64 17.14 -5.09
N SER A 185 16.76 17.32 -4.38
CA SER A 185 18.08 17.42 -5.01
C SER A 185 18.44 16.11 -5.73
N ASP A 186 19.09 16.21 -6.89
CA ASP A 186 19.55 15.02 -7.62
C ASP A 186 20.47 14.16 -6.76
N ASN A 187 21.32 14.77 -5.92
CA ASN A 187 22.17 14.04 -4.98
C ASN A 187 21.39 13.24 -3.94
N PHE A 188 20.27 13.76 -3.44
CA PHE A 188 19.41 13.03 -2.50
C PHE A 188 18.62 11.93 -3.21
N ALA A 189 18.13 12.19 -4.42
CA ALA A 189 17.46 11.18 -5.25
C ALA A 189 18.40 10.02 -5.61
N LEU A 190 19.66 10.30 -5.96
CA LEU A 190 20.68 9.28 -6.21
C LEU A 190 21.01 8.47 -4.96
N ASP A 191 21.10 9.11 -3.79
CA ASP A 191 21.30 8.41 -2.51
C ASP A 191 20.13 7.48 -2.19
N ALA A 192 18.90 7.91 -2.48
CA ALA A 192 17.69 7.10 -2.38
C ALA A 192 17.70 5.92 -3.38
N ILE A 193 18.07 6.15 -4.64
CA ILE A 193 18.22 5.07 -5.65
C ILE A 193 19.26 4.04 -5.19
N ASN A 194 20.43 4.49 -4.75
CA ASN A 194 21.49 3.61 -4.25
C ASN A 194 21.02 2.78 -3.04
N THR A 195 20.15 3.33 -2.20
CA THR A 195 19.53 2.61 -1.09
C THR A 195 18.53 1.56 -1.59
N ALA A 196 17.68 1.92 -2.55
CA ALA A 196 16.68 1.03 -3.13
C ALA A 196 17.30 -0.14 -3.88
N LEU A 197 18.45 0.07 -4.55
CA LEU A 197 19.23 -0.98 -5.18
C LEU A 197 19.88 -1.97 -4.18
N VAL A 198 19.87 -1.68 -2.88
CA VAL A 198 20.38 -2.57 -1.82
C VAL A 198 19.25 -3.16 -0.97
N THR A 199 18.15 -2.42 -0.79
CA THR A 199 17.12 -2.75 0.22
C THR A 199 15.69 -2.74 -0.31
N ALA A 200 15.50 -2.58 -1.62
CA ALA A 200 14.19 -2.45 -2.29
C ALA A 200 13.31 -1.28 -1.81
N LYS A 201 13.89 -0.34 -1.04
CA LYS A 201 13.28 0.92 -0.58
C LYS A 201 14.34 2.02 -0.52
N PRO A 202 14.00 3.30 -0.68
CA PRO A 202 12.65 3.82 -0.85
C PRO A 202 12.05 3.60 -2.25
N SER A 203 10.72 3.59 -2.32
CA SER A 203 9.98 3.88 -3.56
C SER A 203 9.85 5.39 -3.76
N PHE A 204 9.51 5.85 -4.96
CA PHE A 204 9.36 7.26 -5.31
C PHE A 204 7.89 7.57 -5.56
N ALA A 205 7.34 8.54 -4.83
CA ALA A 205 6.01 9.09 -5.07
C ALA A 205 6.12 10.47 -5.71
N ASN A 206 5.37 10.72 -6.79
CA ASN A 206 5.30 12.02 -7.45
C ASN A 206 4.56 13.01 -6.54
N HIS A 207 5.33 13.80 -5.80
CA HIS A 207 4.82 14.68 -4.76
C HIS A 207 3.94 15.78 -5.30
N GLU A 208 4.20 16.29 -6.51
CA GLU A 208 3.39 17.35 -7.12
C GLU A 208 1.96 16.86 -7.38
N ILE A 209 1.81 15.64 -7.91
CA ILE A 209 0.49 15.05 -8.14
C ILE A 209 -0.23 14.82 -6.80
N PHE A 210 0.38 14.10 -5.86
CA PHE A 210 -0.28 13.77 -4.59
C PHE A 210 -0.63 15.02 -3.76
N SER A 211 0.28 16.00 -3.67
CA SER A 211 0.01 17.23 -2.92
C SER A 211 -1.08 18.08 -3.57
N SER A 212 -1.19 18.09 -4.90
CA SER A 212 -2.28 18.81 -5.58
C SER A 212 -3.67 18.25 -5.29
N GLU A 213 -3.77 16.95 -5.02
CA GLU A 213 -5.04 16.27 -4.77
C GLU A 213 -5.39 16.19 -3.28
N PHE A 214 -4.39 15.99 -2.42
CA PHE A 214 -4.60 15.71 -1.00
C PHE A 214 -4.09 16.81 -0.06
N GLY A 215 -3.35 17.81 -0.57
CA GLY A 215 -2.63 18.76 0.26
C GLY A 215 -1.57 18.05 1.10
N GLU A 216 -1.73 18.10 2.43
CA GLU A 216 -0.90 17.31 3.35
C GLU A 216 -1.32 15.84 3.35
N TYR A 217 -0.42 14.97 2.92
CA TYR A 217 -0.70 13.55 2.72
C TYR A 217 0.42 12.64 3.21
N GLY A 218 0.06 11.39 3.51
CA GLY A 218 0.97 10.28 3.73
C GLY A 218 0.83 9.24 2.63
N ILE A 219 1.95 8.61 2.26
CA ILE A 219 1.93 7.31 1.59
C ILE A 219 1.96 6.23 2.66
N VAL A 220 0.96 5.36 2.65
CA VAL A 220 0.73 4.37 3.72
C VAL A 220 0.64 2.96 3.17
N SER A 221 0.99 1.97 4.01
CA SER A 221 0.95 0.55 3.63
C SER A 221 1.78 0.24 2.38
N CYS A 222 1.15 -0.03 1.24
CA CYS A 222 1.84 -0.25 -0.02
C CYS A 222 2.25 1.08 -0.66
N TYR A 223 1.29 1.77 -1.30
CA TYR A 223 1.48 3.05 -2.00
C TYR A 223 0.26 3.97 -1.87
N ASN A 224 -0.53 3.79 -0.80
CA ASN A 224 -1.82 4.46 -0.67
C ASN A 224 -1.62 5.94 -0.30
N GLY A 225 -2.09 6.86 -1.13
CA GLY A 225 -2.11 8.29 -0.81
C GLY A 225 -3.37 8.66 -0.02
N LEU A 226 -3.20 9.18 1.19
CA LEU A 226 -4.29 9.55 2.10
C LEU A 226 -3.94 10.84 2.88
N ASN A 227 -4.96 11.61 3.27
CA ASN A 227 -4.77 12.86 4.01
C ASN A 227 -4.20 12.63 5.42
N ILE A 228 -3.23 13.46 5.82
CA ILE A 228 -2.72 13.49 7.21
C ILE A 228 -3.81 14.01 8.17
N GLY A 229 -3.91 13.35 9.32
CA GLY A 229 -4.97 13.53 10.30
C GLY A 229 -6.27 12.79 9.94
N GLY A 230 -6.21 11.84 9.00
CA GLY A 230 -7.36 11.13 8.47
C GLY A 230 -7.05 9.67 8.18
N GLY A 231 -7.52 9.19 7.04
CA GLY A 231 -7.26 7.83 6.58
C GLY A 231 -8.34 7.27 5.67
N SER A 232 -8.46 5.94 5.66
CA SER A 232 -9.49 5.23 4.91
C SER A 232 -10.31 4.38 5.87
N TYR A 233 -11.64 4.53 5.83
CA TYR A 233 -12.56 3.70 6.58
C TYR A 233 -12.44 2.23 6.18
N THR A 234 -12.42 1.96 4.86
CA THR A 234 -12.39 0.61 4.28
C THR A 234 -11.72 0.61 2.91
N LEU A 235 -11.16 -0.53 2.52
CA LEU A 235 -10.73 -0.88 1.17
C LEU A 235 -11.36 -2.21 0.79
N VAL A 236 -12.36 -2.15 -0.08
CA VAL A 236 -12.91 -3.34 -0.75
C VAL A 236 -12.38 -3.31 -2.18
N ARG A 237 -12.18 -4.46 -2.82
CA ARG A 237 -11.69 -4.56 -4.19
C ARG A 237 -12.57 -5.41 -5.10
N LEU A 238 -12.65 -5.00 -6.35
CA LEU A 238 -13.33 -5.71 -7.44
C LEU A 238 -12.33 -6.52 -8.28
N ASN A 239 -12.60 -7.81 -8.45
CA ASN A 239 -11.85 -8.69 -9.33
C ASN A 239 -12.39 -8.57 -10.77
N LEU A 240 -11.75 -7.77 -11.61
CA LEU A 240 -12.21 -7.59 -12.98
C LEU A 240 -12.03 -8.84 -13.83
N ALA A 241 -11.04 -9.69 -13.52
CA ALA A 241 -10.76 -10.90 -14.28
C ALA A 241 -11.90 -11.91 -14.18
N ASP A 242 -12.44 -12.12 -12.98
CA ASP A 242 -13.58 -13.01 -12.77
C ASP A 242 -14.91 -12.36 -13.14
N LEU A 243 -15.05 -11.04 -12.93
CA LEU A 243 -16.24 -10.31 -13.36
C LEU A 243 -16.44 -10.37 -14.88
N ALA A 244 -15.35 -10.31 -15.66
CA ALA A 244 -15.40 -10.37 -17.13
C ALA A 244 -16.11 -11.64 -17.63
N LYS A 245 -15.92 -12.76 -16.95
CA LYS A 245 -16.51 -14.07 -17.29
C LYS A 245 -18.02 -14.13 -17.13
N LYS A 246 -18.62 -13.15 -16.43
CA LYS A 246 -20.08 -13.03 -16.30
C LYS A 246 -20.73 -12.32 -17.48
N ALA A 247 -19.94 -11.65 -18.33
CA ALA A 247 -20.45 -10.91 -19.46
C ALA A 247 -20.48 -11.79 -20.72
N GLU A 248 -21.48 -11.58 -21.58
CA GLU A 248 -21.57 -12.27 -22.87
C GLU A 248 -20.54 -11.73 -23.88
N ASN A 249 -20.25 -10.43 -23.80
CA ASN A 249 -19.32 -9.72 -24.67
C ASN A 249 -18.95 -8.36 -24.05
N ILE A 250 -18.06 -7.62 -24.71
CA ILE A 250 -17.57 -6.34 -24.18
C ILE A 250 -18.66 -5.27 -23.99
N ASN A 251 -19.69 -5.25 -24.84
CA ASN A 251 -20.77 -4.27 -24.70
C ASN A 251 -21.64 -4.57 -23.49
N ASP A 252 -21.93 -5.85 -23.25
CA ASP A 252 -22.62 -6.31 -22.05
C ASP A 252 -21.80 -6.00 -20.78
N PHE A 253 -20.49 -6.27 -20.83
CA PHE A 253 -19.58 -5.96 -19.72
C PHE A 253 -19.60 -4.47 -19.33
N ILE A 254 -19.40 -3.58 -20.31
CA ILE A 254 -19.29 -2.14 -20.08
C ILE A 254 -20.61 -1.52 -19.64
N ASN A 255 -21.74 -1.97 -20.19
CA ASN A 255 -23.01 -1.28 -20.01
C ASN A 255 -23.90 -1.90 -18.92
N LEU A 256 -23.70 -3.17 -18.56
CA LEU A 256 -24.56 -3.89 -17.61
C LEU A 256 -23.77 -4.50 -16.45
N VAL A 257 -22.81 -5.39 -16.74
CA VAL A 257 -22.12 -6.17 -15.70
C VAL A 257 -21.23 -5.31 -14.80
N LEU A 258 -20.41 -4.43 -15.37
CA LEU A 258 -19.52 -3.54 -14.60
C LEU A 258 -20.32 -2.53 -13.74
N PRO A 259 -21.32 -1.80 -14.28
CA PRO A 259 -22.16 -0.92 -13.45
C PRO A 259 -22.88 -1.63 -12.30
N ASP A 260 -23.43 -2.83 -12.53
CA ASP A 260 -24.08 -3.63 -11.50
C ASP A 260 -23.11 -4.04 -10.38
N ALA A 261 -21.91 -4.50 -10.76
CA ALA A 261 -20.86 -4.86 -9.79
C ALA A 261 -20.42 -3.65 -8.94
N VAL A 262 -20.26 -2.48 -9.57
CA VAL A 262 -19.92 -1.23 -8.86
C VAL A 262 -20.99 -0.87 -7.85
N LYS A 263 -22.27 -0.93 -8.24
CA LYS A 263 -23.39 -0.65 -7.33
C LYS A 263 -23.42 -1.60 -6.13
N ARG A 264 -23.24 -2.90 -6.36
CA ARG A 264 -23.20 -3.92 -5.30
C ARG A 264 -22.07 -3.68 -4.32
N MET A 265 -20.87 -3.42 -4.83
CA MET A 265 -19.69 -3.19 -4.01
C MET A 265 -19.78 -1.86 -3.24
N ALA A 266 -20.29 -0.79 -3.86
CA ALA A 266 -20.51 0.49 -3.20
C ALA A 266 -21.51 0.36 -2.04
N GLY A 267 -22.61 -0.36 -2.24
CA GLY A 267 -23.58 -0.65 -1.17
C GLY A 267 -22.97 -1.47 -0.03
N TYR A 268 -22.13 -2.46 -0.33
CA TYR A 268 -21.39 -3.18 0.71
C TYR A 268 -20.41 -2.28 1.47
N MET A 269 -19.69 -1.39 0.77
CA MET A 269 -18.81 -0.41 1.42
C MET A 269 -19.60 0.55 2.32
N ASP A 270 -20.80 0.98 1.92
CA ASP A 270 -21.66 1.85 2.74
C ASP A 270 -22.02 1.20 4.08
N GLU A 271 -22.37 -0.08 4.09
CA GLU A 271 -22.65 -0.82 5.34
C GLU A 271 -21.43 -0.82 6.27
N ARG A 272 -20.23 -1.07 5.71
CA ARG A 272 -18.98 -1.09 6.48
C ARG A 272 -18.66 0.28 7.07
N VAL A 273 -18.74 1.33 6.26
CA VAL A 273 -18.50 2.71 6.69
C VAL A 273 -19.54 3.15 7.71
N GLY A 274 -20.81 2.83 7.46
CA GLY A 274 -21.94 3.15 8.34
C GLY A 274 -21.77 2.55 9.73
N PHE A 275 -21.47 1.26 9.82
CA PHE A 275 -21.23 0.57 11.08
C PHE A 275 -20.02 1.16 11.83
N LEU A 276 -18.89 1.32 11.14
CA LEU A 276 -17.67 1.87 11.74
C LEU A 276 -17.90 3.27 12.32
N VAL A 277 -18.58 4.14 11.57
CA VAL A 277 -18.77 5.54 11.96
C VAL A 277 -19.84 5.72 13.03
N ASN A 278 -20.92 4.94 13.00
CA ASN A 278 -22.10 5.21 13.85
C ASN A 278 -22.27 4.24 15.02
N GLU A 279 -21.73 3.03 14.92
CA GLU A 279 -22.07 1.94 15.84
C GLU A 279 -20.85 1.38 16.57
N SER A 280 -19.67 1.40 15.96
CA SER A 280 -18.47 0.78 16.54
C SER A 280 -17.91 1.48 17.79
N GLY A 281 -18.22 2.77 17.97
CA GLY A 281 -17.67 3.61 19.05
C GLY A 281 -16.21 4.04 18.86
N PHE A 282 -15.58 3.76 17.71
CA PHE A 282 -14.17 4.08 17.47
C PHE A 282 -13.87 5.58 17.58
N PHE A 283 -14.64 6.42 16.88
CA PHE A 283 -14.37 7.86 16.83
C PHE A 283 -14.73 8.58 18.13
N GLU A 284 -15.64 8.01 18.92
CA GLU A 284 -16.11 8.52 20.20
C GLU A 284 -15.10 8.23 21.32
N SER A 285 -14.47 7.05 21.30
CA SER A 285 -13.60 6.57 22.37
C SER A 285 -12.10 6.85 22.14
N SER A 286 -11.69 7.03 20.89
CA SER A 286 -10.27 7.14 20.52
C SER A 286 -9.62 8.43 21.03
N PHE A 287 -8.54 8.29 21.81
CA PHE A 287 -7.74 9.44 22.24
C PHE A 287 -7.07 10.16 21.06
N LEU A 288 -6.81 9.46 19.94
CA LEU A 288 -6.29 10.07 18.72
C LEU A 288 -7.26 11.13 18.18
N VAL A 289 -8.57 10.89 18.31
CA VAL A 289 -9.62 11.87 17.96
C VAL A 289 -9.67 12.98 18.98
N ARG A 290 -9.67 12.65 20.28
CA ARG A 290 -9.74 13.63 21.37
C ARG A 290 -8.57 14.63 21.37
N GLU A 291 -7.36 14.17 21.06
CA GLU A 291 -6.17 15.01 20.92
C GLU A 291 -6.05 15.64 19.51
N GLY A 292 -6.97 15.28 18.62
CA GLY A 292 -7.06 15.76 17.24
C GLY A 292 -5.85 15.38 16.39
N LEU A 293 -5.21 14.25 16.69
CA LEU A 293 -4.22 13.62 15.83
C LEU A 293 -4.90 13.00 14.59
N ILE A 294 -6.19 12.66 14.72
CA ILE A 294 -7.07 12.31 13.61
C ILE A 294 -8.41 13.02 13.73
N VAL A 295 -9.08 13.24 12.61
CA VAL A 295 -10.39 13.89 12.52
C VAL A 295 -11.25 13.09 11.55
N LYS A 296 -12.46 12.70 11.99
CA LYS A 296 -13.40 11.89 11.19
C LYS A 296 -13.63 12.44 9.78
N ASP A 297 -13.78 13.75 9.65
CA ASP A 297 -14.05 14.41 8.37
C ASP A 297 -12.87 14.37 7.37
N LYS A 298 -11.67 13.94 7.80
CA LYS A 298 -10.50 13.69 6.96
C LYS A 298 -10.37 12.23 6.48
N PHE A 299 -11.34 11.38 6.79
CA PHE A 299 -11.38 10.01 6.28
C PHE A 299 -12.14 9.91 4.96
N THR A 300 -11.72 8.98 4.13
CA THR A 300 -12.37 8.58 2.87
C THR A 300 -12.59 7.06 2.86
N ALA A 301 -12.98 6.48 1.72
CA ALA A 301 -12.93 5.05 1.49
C ALA A 301 -12.41 4.74 0.09
N MET A 302 -11.77 3.58 -0.05
CA MET A 302 -11.07 3.22 -1.29
C MET A 302 -11.81 2.11 -2.03
N PHE A 303 -12.22 2.41 -3.25
CA PHE A 303 -12.81 1.46 -4.18
C PHE A 303 -11.68 0.81 -4.97
N GLY A 304 -11.25 -0.37 -4.50
CA GLY A 304 -10.17 -1.14 -5.09
C GLY A 304 -10.57 -1.89 -6.36
N MET A 305 -9.60 -2.17 -7.21
CA MET A 305 -9.75 -3.12 -8.31
C MET A 305 -8.43 -3.83 -8.63
N PHE A 306 -8.52 -5.01 -9.24
CA PHE A 306 -7.37 -5.74 -9.78
C PHE A 306 -7.78 -6.61 -10.97
N GLY A 307 -6.81 -7.16 -11.69
CA GLY A 307 -7.05 -8.08 -12.81
C GLY A 307 -7.47 -7.39 -14.11
N LEU A 308 -7.04 -6.15 -14.37
CA LEU A 308 -7.37 -5.46 -15.62
C LEU A 308 -6.81 -6.22 -16.83
N ALA A 309 -5.57 -6.69 -16.75
CA ALA A 309 -4.92 -7.36 -17.87
C ALA A 309 -5.69 -8.61 -18.28
N GLU A 310 -6.10 -9.44 -17.31
CA GLU A 310 -6.87 -10.66 -17.57
C GLU A 310 -8.29 -10.33 -18.05
N CYS A 311 -8.92 -9.28 -17.51
CA CYS A 311 -10.21 -8.78 -17.98
C CYS A 311 -10.17 -8.36 -19.45
N VAL A 312 -9.16 -7.57 -19.85
CA VAL A 312 -8.97 -7.16 -21.25
C VAL A 312 -8.68 -8.37 -22.13
N ASN A 313 -7.73 -9.20 -21.73
CA ASN A 313 -7.29 -10.35 -22.52
C ASN A 313 -8.42 -11.37 -22.73
N HIS A 314 -9.37 -11.47 -21.79
CA HIS A 314 -10.58 -12.29 -21.96
C HIS A 314 -11.42 -11.86 -23.17
N PHE A 315 -11.55 -10.55 -23.44
CA PHE A 315 -12.32 -10.04 -24.59
C PHE A 315 -11.51 -9.93 -25.89
N ILE A 316 -10.18 -9.89 -25.80
CA ILE A 316 -9.30 -9.94 -26.98
C ILE A 316 -9.26 -11.35 -27.58
N ASP A 317 -9.27 -12.38 -26.74
CA ASP A 317 -9.21 -13.80 -27.13
C ASP A 317 -8.07 -14.11 -28.12
N SER A 318 -6.87 -13.57 -27.83
CA SER A 318 -5.65 -13.84 -28.62
C SER A 318 -4.56 -14.50 -27.77
N ASN A 319 -3.93 -15.50 -28.40
CA ASN A 319 -2.72 -16.16 -27.88
C ASN A 319 -1.43 -15.45 -28.31
N SER A 320 -1.51 -14.45 -29.21
CA SER A 320 -0.36 -13.65 -29.62
C SER A 320 -0.08 -12.57 -28.58
N GLN A 321 1.16 -12.45 -28.13
CA GLN A 321 1.54 -11.44 -27.15
C GLN A 321 1.31 -10.01 -27.66
N GLU A 322 1.54 -9.77 -28.95
CA GLU A 322 1.42 -8.45 -29.57
C GLU A 322 -0.01 -7.91 -29.57
N ASP A 323 -1.02 -8.78 -29.42
CA ASP A 323 -2.42 -8.38 -29.37
C ASP A 323 -2.91 -8.12 -27.94
N ARG A 324 -2.15 -8.52 -26.92
CA ARG A 324 -2.58 -8.54 -25.51
C ARG A 324 -2.34 -7.23 -24.79
N PHE A 325 -3.00 -7.05 -23.65
CA PHE A 325 -2.82 -5.91 -22.76
C PHE A 325 -1.34 -5.74 -22.39
N GLY A 326 -0.84 -4.50 -22.52
CA GLY A 326 0.58 -4.18 -22.34
C GLY A 326 1.37 -4.07 -23.65
N HIS A 327 0.85 -4.61 -24.77
CA HIS A 327 1.50 -4.61 -26.07
C HIS A 327 0.58 -4.03 -27.15
N GLY A 328 -0.58 -4.65 -27.38
CA GLY A 328 -1.50 -4.29 -28.44
C GLY A 328 -2.20 -2.96 -28.19
N GLU A 329 -2.25 -2.10 -29.22
CA GLU A 329 -2.90 -0.79 -29.14
C GLU A 329 -4.38 -0.92 -28.77
N TYR A 330 -5.11 -1.79 -29.49
CA TYR A 330 -6.52 -2.05 -29.24
C TYR A 330 -6.79 -2.59 -27.82
N ALA A 331 -5.95 -3.50 -27.31
CA ALA A 331 -6.09 -4.02 -25.95
C ALA A 331 -5.83 -2.94 -24.89
N ASN A 332 -4.82 -2.10 -25.10
CA ASN A 332 -4.54 -0.98 -24.20
C ASN A 332 -5.67 0.06 -24.20
N GLU A 333 -6.24 0.39 -25.37
CA GLU A 333 -7.41 1.27 -25.48
C GLU A 333 -8.64 0.68 -24.82
N LEU A 334 -8.88 -0.63 -24.97
CA LEU A 334 -9.95 -1.33 -24.29
C LEU A 334 -9.79 -1.26 -22.77
N GLY A 335 -8.58 -1.48 -22.25
CA GLY A 335 -8.28 -1.32 -20.83
C GLY A 335 -8.62 0.09 -20.32
N LEU A 336 -8.24 1.13 -21.08
CA LEU A 336 -8.57 2.52 -20.73
C LEU A 336 -10.08 2.77 -20.73
N LYS A 337 -10.81 2.21 -21.71
CA LYS A 337 -12.26 2.32 -21.78
C LYS A 337 -12.94 1.68 -20.57
N ILE A 338 -12.47 0.51 -20.13
CA ILE A 338 -12.98 -0.20 -18.95
C ILE A 338 -12.74 0.63 -17.68
N ILE A 339 -11.52 1.14 -17.48
CA ILE A 339 -11.20 1.94 -16.28
C ILE A 339 -11.93 3.29 -16.28
N ALA A 340 -12.06 3.96 -17.42
CA ALA A 340 -12.84 5.19 -17.52
C ALA A 340 -14.32 4.93 -17.19
N LYS A 341 -14.87 3.79 -17.63
CA LYS A 341 -16.23 3.41 -17.27
C LYS A 341 -16.37 3.11 -15.77
N LEU A 342 -15.40 2.39 -15.19
CA LEU A 342 -15.36 2.12 -13.75
C LEU A 342 -15.35 3.42 -12.94
N GLU A 343 -14.51 4.39 -13.32
CA GLU A 343 -14.47 5.72 -12.68
C GLU A 343 -15.81 6.44 -12.79
N GLU A 344 -16.42 6.45 -13.98
CA GLU A 344 -17.75 7.05 -14.19
C GLU A 344 -18.80 6.47 -13.24
N GLU A 345 -18.87 5.14 -13.13
CA GLU A 345 -19.84 4.46 -12.27
C GLU A 345 -19.57 4.68 -10.79
N VAL A 346 -18.30 4.60 -10.35
CA VAL A 346 -17.93 4.86 -8.95
C VAL A 346 -18.24 6.31 -8.57
N ASN A 347 -18.02 7.27 -9.48
CA ASN A 347 -18.30 8.68 -9.25
C ASN A 347 -19.80 9.02 -9.22
N LYS A 348 -20.70 8.12 -9.64
CA LYS A 348 -22.15 8.29 -9.41
C LYS A 348 -22.53 8.07 -7.95
N HIS A 349 -21.74 7.27 -7.22
CA HIS A 349 -21.96 7.02 -5.80
C HIS A 349 -21.59 8.22 -4.94
N ASN A 350 -22.22 8.33 -3.77
CA ASN A 350 -21.89 9.35 -2.80
C ASN A 350 -22.12 8.84 -1.37
N ASN A 351 -21.11 8.98 -0.51
CA ASN A 351 -21.18 8.65 0.90
C ASN A 351 -20.89 9.91 1.76
N PRO A 352 -21.80 10.32 2.66
CA PRO A 352 -21.68 11.57 3.43
C PRO A 352 -20.51 11.60 4.43
N TYR A 353 -19.94 10.43 4.78
CA TYR A 353 -18.81 10.36 5.71
C TYR A 353 -17.46 10.64 5.03
N CYS A 354 -17.40 10.60 3.70
CA CYS A 354 -16.18 10.83 2.91
C CYS A 354 -16.02 12.31 2.53
N LYS A 355 -16.10 13.21 3.51
CA LYS A 355 -16.15 14.67 3.24
C LYS A 355 -14.90 15.21 2.56
N VAL A 356 -13.72 14.74 2.95
CA VAL A 356 -12.43 15.20 2.38
C VAL A 356 -12.31 14.93 0.89
N SER A 357 -13.00 13.89 0.39
CA SER A 357 -13.07 13.53 -1.02
C SER A 357 -14.39 13.95 -1.68
N GLY A 358 -15.09 14.95 -1.12
CA GLY A 358 -16.34 15.48 -1.69
C GLY A 358 -17.48 14.46 -1.72
N GLY A 359 -17.49 13.51 -0.78
CA GLY A 359 -18.44 12.41 -0.70
C GLY A 359 -18.13 11.23 -1.63
N LYS A 360 -17.00 11.25 -2.34
CA LYS A 360 -16.62 10.20 -3.29
C LYS A 360 -15.73 9.13 -2.67
N TYR A 361 -15.90 7.91 -3.13
CA TYR A 361 -14.90 6.86 -2.94
C TYR A 361 -13.76 7.06 -3.93
N LEU A 362 -12.54 6.82 -3.48
CA LEU A 362 -11.36 6.99 -4.31
C LEU A 362 -11.01 5.67 -4.98
N LEU A 363 -10.83 5.68 -6.30
CA LEU A 363 -10.34 4.49 -7.00
C LEU A 363 -8.93 4.13 -6.53
N HIS A 364 -8.71 2.84 -6.34
CA HIS A 364 -7.43 2.27 -5.94
C HIS A 364 -7.06 1.08 -6.83
N ALA A 365 -5.88 1.11 -7.46
CA ALA A 365 -5.36 -0.06 -8.15
C ALA A 365 -4.73 -0.98 -7.10
N GLN A 366 -5.37 -2.09 -6.75
CA GLN A 366 -4.95 -2.91 -5.62
C GLN A 366 -3.77 -3.81 -6.01
N VAL A 367 -2.80 -3.94 -5.10
CA VAL A 367 -1.50 -4.60 -5.35
C VAL A 367 -1.58 -6.11 -5.58
N GLY A 368 -2.71 -6.77 -5.42
CA GLY A 368 -2.81 -8.22 -5.42
C GLY A 368 -2.35 -8.85 -4.09
N ILE A 369 -2.92 -10.02 -3.80
CA ILE A 369 -2.63 -10.87 -2.64
C ILE A 369 -2.24 -12.28 -3.11
N ASP A 370 -1.80 -13.12 -2.20
CA ASP A 370 -1.30 -14.46 -2.48
C ASP A 370 -2.35 -15.43 -3.06
N THR A 371 -3.64 -15.13 -2.88
CA THR A 371 -4.75 -15.94 -3.42
C THR A 371 -5.19 -15.53 -4.84
N ASP A 372 -4.64 -14.46 -5.41
CA ASP A 372 -4.98 -13.97 -6.76
C ASP A 372 -4.25 -14.76 -7.87
N ARG A 373 -4.42 -16.08 -7.86
CA ARG A 373 -3.65 -17.01 -8.69
C ARG A 373 -3.80 -16.68 -10.17
N GLY A 374 -2.70 -16.29 -10.80
CA GLY A 374 -2.65 -15.97 -12.23
C GLY A 374 -3.38 -14.69 -12.62
N ILE A 375 -3.68 -13.80 -11.68
CA ILE A 375 -4.33 -12.50 -11.93
C ILE A 375 -3.34 -11.38 -11.61
N SER A 376 -3.24 -10.42 -12.53
CA SER A 376 -2.30 -9.31 -12.43
C SER A 376 -2.79 -8.22 -11.46
N PRO A 377 -1.91 -7.65 -10.62
CA PRO A 377 -2.25 -6.53 -9.75
C PRO A 377 -2.79 -5.30 -10.49
N GLY A 378 -3.88 -4.72 -10.00
CA GLY A 378 -4.40 -3.44 -10.49
C GLY A 378 -4.50 -3.35 -12.01
N CYS A 379 -3.72 -2.42 -12.57
CA CYS A 379 -3.58 -2.19 -14.02
C CYS A 379 -2.21 -2.60 -14.58
N ARG A 380 -1.44 -3.41 -13.84
CA ARG A 380 -0.09 -3.80 -14.27
C ARG A 380 -0.15 -4.75 -15.44
N ILE A 381 0.89 -4.70 -16.27
CA ILE A 381 1.15 -5.69 -17.31
C ILE A 381 1.48 -7.03 -16.62
N PRO A 382 1.02 -8.19 -17.14
CA PRO A 382 1.31 -9.48 -16.53
C PRO A 382 2.82 -9.72 -16.36
N ILE A 383 3.17 -10.31 -15.22
CA ILE A 383 4.57 -10.58 -14.88
C ILE A 383 5.15 -11.61 -15.87
N GLY A 384 6.31 -11.29 -16.45
CA GLY A 384 6.95 -12.05 -17.51
C GLY A 384 6.55 -11.60 -18.91
N GLU A 385 5.48 -10.81 -19.05
CA GLU A 385 5.03 -10.23 -20.30
C GLU A 385 5.42 -8.75 -20.43
N GLU A 386 6.22 -8.16 -19.52
CA GLU A 386 6.47 -6.72 -19.57
C GLU A 386 7.27 -6.30 -20.84
N PRO A 387 6.87 -5.23 -21.56
CA PRO A 387 7.60 -4.75 -22.72
C PRO A 387 8.92 -4.06 -22.31
N GLN A 388 9.61 -3.42 -23.25
CA GLN A 388 10.79 -2.61 -22.92
C GLN A 388 10.40 -1.45 -22.00
N ILE A 389 11.34 -0.98 -21.17
CA ILE A 389 11.00 -0.06 -20.07
C ILE A 389 10.31 1.21 -20.54
N HIS A 390 10.74 1.82 -21.64
CA HIS A 390 10.10 3.02 -22.19
C HIS A 390 8.63 2.77 -22.60
N GLN A 391 8.36 1.65 -23.28
CA GLN A 391 7.00 1.24 -23.66
C GLN A 391 6.15 0.94 -22.43
N HIS A 392 6.73 0.26 -21.44
CA HIS A 392 6.06 -0.05 -20.19
C HIS A 392 5.61 1.23 -19.47
N LEU A 393 6.52 2.20 -19.31
CA LEU A 393 6.21 3.46 -18.63
C LEU A 393 5.10 4.24 -19.34
N ILE A 394 5.18 4.36 -20.67
CA ILE A 394 4.16 5.06 -21.47
C ILE A 394 2.82 4.35 -21.39
N GLN A 395 2.80 3.02 -21.42
CA GLN A 395 1.57 2.23 -21.32
C GLN A 395 0.94 2.40 -19.94
N SER A 396 1.71 2.21 -18.87
CA SER A 396 1.20 2.25 -17.50
C SER A 396 0.73 3.64 -17.12
N ALA A 397 1.50 4.68 -17.46
CA ALA A 397 1.20 6.08 -17.15
C ALA A 397 -0.23 6.52 -17.50
N LYS A 398 -0.80 6.01 -18.61
CA LYS A 398 -2.16 6.34 -19.06
C LYS A 398 -3.24 5.99 -18.04
N PHE A 399 -3.01 5.00 -17.19
CA PHE A 399 -3.94 4.56 -16.15
C PHE A 399 -3.79 5.38 -14.85
N HIS A 400 -2.64 6.02 -14.62
CA HIS A 400 -2.36 6.60 -13.30
C HIS A 400 -3.35 7.69 -12.90
N LYS A 401 -3.84 8.49 -13.86
CA LYS A 401 -4.77 9.59 -13.58
C LYS A 401 -6.03 9.16 -12.82
N PHE A 402 -6.53 7.93 -13.05
CA PHE A 402 -7.78 7.43 -12.48
C PHE A 402 -7.68 7.06 -11.00
N PHE A 403 -6.49 6.70 -10.51
CA PHE A 403 -6.31 6.11 -9.18
C PHE A 403 -5.59 7.06 -8.23
N SER A 404 -6.27 8.14 -7.84
CA SER A 404 -5.73 9.14 -6.90
C SER A 404 -5.24 8.53 -5.59
N SER A 405 -5.96 7.54 -5.06
CA SER A 405 -5.59 6.87 -3.80
C SER A 405 -4.43 5.88 -3.93
N GLY A 406 -4.01 5.50 -5.14
CA GLY A 406 -2.81 4.69 -5.32
C GLY A 406 -2.81 3.78 -6.54
N ILE A 407 -1.70 3.84 -7.27
CA ILE A 407 -1.31 2.96 -8.39
C ILE A 407 0.20 3.11 -8.60
N GLY A 408 0.88 2.02 -8.90
CA GLY A 408 2.32 2.06 -9.14
C GLY A 408 2.91 0.76 -9.66
N ASP A 409 4.07 0.89 -10.29
CA ASP A 409 4.81 -0.20 -10.89
C ASP A 409 6.12 -0.50 -10.18
N ILE A 410 6.60 -1.71 -10.41
CA ILE A 410 7.80 -2.27 -9.78
C ILE A 410 8.79 -2.67 -10.87
N PHE A 411 9.97 -2.07 -10.83
CA PHE A 411 11.03 -2.28 -11.81
C PHE A 411 12.22 -2.97 -11.16
N ASN A 412 12.52 -4.18 -11.63
CA ASN A 412 13.66 -4.97 -11.16
C ASN A 412 14.89 -4.70 -12.05
N PHE A 413 15.96 -4.17 -11.50
CA PHE A 413 17.19 -3.84 -12.24
C PHE A 413 18.28 -4.88 -11.99
N ASP A 414 19.11 -5.12 -13.00
CA ASP A 414 20.31 -5.95 -12.82
C ASP A 414 21.28 -5.33 -11.79
N SER A 415 22.11 -6.15 -11.15
CA SER A 415 23.09 -5.71 -10.13
C SER A 415 24.11 -4.70 -10.65
N MET A 416 24.37 -4.68 -11.96
CA MET A 416 25.24 -3.68 -12.59
C MET A 416 24.67 -2.26 -12.57
N ALA A 417 23.36 -2.09 -12.34
CA ALA A 417 22.74 -0.77 -12.26
C ALA A 417 23.33 0.10 -11.12
N LYS A 418 23.90 -0.53 -10.09
CA LYS A 418 24.62 0.15 -8.99
C LYS A 418 25.84 0.95 -9.45
N LYS A 419 26.37 0.68 -10.65
CA LYS A 419 27.53 1.39 -11.21
C LYS A 419 27.16 2.69 -11.93
N ASN A 420 25.87 2.90 -12.22
CA ASN A 420 25.37 4.06 -12.95
C ASN A 420 23.94 4.41 -12.45
N PRO A 421 23.73 4.76 -11.17
CA PRO A 421 22.39 5.08 -10.66
C PRO A 421 21.73 6.27 -11.36
N GLU A 422 22.48 7.11 -12.07
CA GLU A 422 22.02 8.29 -12.81
C GLU A 422 21.00 7.95 -13.89
N PHE A 423 21.18 6.85 -14.64
CA PHE A 423 20.19 6.47 -15.67
C PHE A 423 18.84 6.10 -15.04
N ILE A 424 18.82 5.56 -13.82
CA ILE A 424 17.57 5.27 -13.10
C ILE A 424 16.88 6.57 -12.71
N LEU A 425 17.64 7.59 -12.31
CA LEU A 425 17.09 8.91 -12.02
C LEU A 425 16.43 9.52 -13.27
N ASP A 426 17.06 9.39 -14.44
CA ASP A 426 16.48 9.86 -15.70
C ASP A 426 15.19 9.12 -16.05
N ILE A 427 15.14 7.80 -15.80
CA ILE A 427 13.92 7.00 -15.95
C ILE A 427 12.80 7.50 -15.02
N ILE A 428 13.10 7.76 -13.74
CA ILE A 428 12.12 8.27 -12.77
C ILE A 428 11.60 9.64 -13.20
N LYS A 429 12.50 10.55 -13.61
CA LYS A 429 12.14 11.87 -14.15
C LYS A 429 11.22 11.75 -15.37
N GLY A 430 11.55 10.85 -16.30
CA GLY A 430 10.71 10.55 -17.46
C GLY A 430 9.34 10.01 -17.07
N ALA A 431 9.29 9.02 -16.18
CA ALA A 431 8.05 8.43 -15.67
C ALA A 431 7.12 9.48 -15.05
N PHE A 432 7.66 10.37 -14.22
CA PHE A 432 6.87 11.41 -13.56
C PHE A 432 6.46 12.54 -14.51
N LYS A 433 7.27 12.84 -15.53
CA LYS A 433 6.87 13.74 -16.62
C LYS A 433 5.69 13.18 -17.42
N GLU A 434 5.61 11.86 -17.57
CA GLU A 434 4.44 11.17 -18.14
C GLU A 434 3.26 11.02 -17.16
N ASN A 435 3.32 11.68 -15.99
CA ASN A 435 2.29 11.66 -14.93
C ASN A 435 2.14 10.31 -14.21
N MET A 436 3.19 9.48 -14.17
CA MET A 436 3.20 8.38 -13.20
C MET A 436 3.24 8.94 -11.78
N ARG A 437 2.45 8.32 -10.91
CA ARG A 437 2.30 8.67 -9.49
C ARG A 437 3.32 7.99 -8.58
N TYR A 438 3.68 6.74 -8.89
CA TYR A 438 4.47 5.92 -7.97
C TYR A 438 5.38 4.96 -8.73
N PHE A 439 6.66 4.95 -8.37
CA PHE A 439 7.71 4.17 -9.01
C PHE A 439 8.50 3.41 -7.95
N SER A 440 8.56 2.09 -8.05
CA SER A 440 9.38 1.26 -7.16
C SER A 440 10.50 0.58 -7.93
N LEU A 441 11.67 0.50 -7.32
CA LEU A 441 12.80 -0.24 -7.87
C LEU A 441 13.52 -1.09 -6.84
N TYR A 442 14.18 -2.13 -7.31
CA TYR A 442 15.16 -2.88 -6.55
C TYR A 442 16.12 -3.61 -7.48
N SER A 443 17.23 -4.13 -6.94
CA SER A 443 18.19 -4.91 -7.69
C SER A 443 18.00 -6.41 -7.51
N THR A 444 18.35 -7.20 -8.52
CA THR A 444 18.19 -8.67 -8.51
C THR A 444 18.90 -9.36 -7.34
N ASP A 445 20.00 -8.78 -6.86
CA ASP A 445 20.84 -9.29 -5.77
C ASP A 445 20.40 -8.82 -4.37
N CYS A 446 19.29 -8.09 -4.24
CA CYS A 446 18.72 -7.73 -2.94
C CYS A 446 18.14 -8.96 -2.22
N ASP A 447 18.39 -9.07 -0.91
CA ASP A 447 17.66 -10.01 -0.05
C ASP A 447 16.25 -9.50 0.25
N VAL A 448 16.10 -8.20 0.53
CA VAL A 448 14.79 -7.55 0.64
C VAL A 448 14.20 -7.40 -0.76
N ILE A 449 12.99 -7.92 -0.98
CA ILE A 449 12.26 -7.82 -2.24
C ILE A 449 10.87 -7.26 -2.05
N ARG A 450 10.36 -6.62 -3.11
CA ARG A 450 8.99 -6.15 -3.17
C ARG A 450 8.09 -7.24 -3.76
N ILE A 451 7.18 -7.77 -2.94
CA ILE A 451 6.29 -8.85 -3.36
C ILE A 451 5.26 -8.33 -4.35
N THR A 452 4.37 -7.45 -3.92
CA THR A 452 3.41 -6.79 -4.81
C THR A 452 3.17 -5.32 -4.45
N GLY A 453 3.47 -4.97 -3.19
CA GLY A 453 3.39 -3.62 -2.61
C GLY A 453 4.15 -3.49 -1.29
N TYR A 454 4.31 -4.61 -0.57
CA TYR A 454 5.06 -4.73 0.68
C TYR A 454 6.41 -5.45 0.48
N LEU A 455 7.25 -5.40 1.51
CA LEU A 455 8.62 -5.92 1.50
C LEU A 455 8.78 -7.15 2.38
N VAL A 456 9.55 -8.12 1.92
CA VAL A 456 9.97 -9.30 2.68
C VAL A 456 11.40 -9.68 2.30
N LYS A 457 12.07 -10.45 3.15
CA LYS A 457 13.39 -11.01 2.84
C LYS A 457 13.26 -12.37 2.16
N LYS A 458 14.03 -12.62 1.10
CA LYS A 458 14.14 -13.94 0.46
C LYS A 458 14.60 -14.97 1.48
N SER A 459 15.60 -14.63 2.28
CA SER A 459 16.13 -15.48 3.35
C SER A 459 15.07 -15.90 4.38
N GLU A 460 14.11 -15.03 4.70
CA GLU A 460 13.00 -15.37 5.61
C GLU A 460 11.93 -16.23 4.92
N ILE A 461 11.63 -15.98 3.63
CA ILE A 461 10.76 -16.87 2.84
C ILE A 461 11.34 -18.29 2.80
N GLU A 462 12.64 -18.43 2.55
CA GLU A 462 13.32 -19.72 2.52
C GLU A 462 13.29 -20.45 3.88
N LYS A 463 13.43 -19.72 5.00
CA LYS A 463 13.26 -20.30 6.35
C LYS A 463 11.85 -20.83 6.55
N LEU A 464 10.84 -20.02 6.23
CA LEU A 464 9.44 -20.44 6.38
C LEU A 464 9.12 -21.64 5.48
N ASP A 465 9.64 -21.70 4.27
CA ASP A 465 9.44 -22.82 3.35
C ASP A 465 10.08 -24.13 3.85
N ARG A 466 11.12 -24.03 4.70
CA ARG A 466 11.69 -25.18 5.44
C ARG A 466 10.91 -25.56 6.71
N GLY A 467 9.82 -24.87 7.02
CA GLY A 467 9.00 -25.09 8.22
C GLY A 467 9.56 -24.44 9.49
N GLU A 468 10.53 -23.53 9.37
CA GLU A 468 11.05 -22.75 10.50
C GLU A 468 10.13 -21.55 10.80
N GLN A 469 10.01 -21.18 12.08
CA GLN A 469 9.24 -20.01 12.48
C GLN A 469 9.94 -18.71 12.05
N VAL A 470 9.17 -17.77 11.53
CA VAL A 470 9.61 -16.42 11.15
C VAL A 470 8.88 -15.37 11.97
N LEU A 471 9.53 -14.23 12.20
CA LEU A 471 9.01 -13.18 13.07
C LEU A 471 7.78 -12.47 12.47
N ARG A 472 7.81 -12.23 11.14
CA ARG A 472 6.83 -11.38 10.43
C ARG A 472 5.77 -12.26 9.78
N ASP A 473 4.50 -11.95 10.00
CA ASP A 473 3.38 -12.71 9.44
C ASP A 473 3.29 -12.55 7.91
N THR A 474 3.67 -11.39 7.39
CA THR A 474 3.71 -11.07 5.96
C THR A 474 4.67 -11.94 5.15
N VAL A 475 5.60 -12.67 5.79
CA VAL A 475 6.47 -13.64 5.09
C VAL A 475 5.65 -14.80 4.54
N ALA A 476 4.56 -15.21 5.22
CA ALA A 476 3.65 -16.23 4.72
C ALA A 476 2.93 -15.77 3.45
N LEU A 477 2.44 -14.51 3.44
CA LEU A 477 1.86 -13.88 2.24
C LEU A 477 2.89 -13.79 1.11
N GLY A 478 4.14 -13.50 1.45
CA GLY A 478 5.26 -13.44 0.52
C GLY A 478 5.54 -14.79 -0.14
N LEU A 479 5.62 -15.85 0.65
CA LEU A 479 5.79 -17.23 0.19
C LEU A 479 4.64 -17.66 -0.72
N GLY A 480 3.39 -17.38 -0.34
CA GLY A 480 2.21 -17.64 -1.16
C GLY A 480 2.29 -16.91 -2.51
N SER A 481 2.66 -15.64 -2.50
CA SER A 481 2.81 -14.84 -3.72
C SER A 481 3.95 -15.34 -4.63
N VAL A 482 5.07 -15.80 -4.05
CA VAL A 482 6.17 -16.44 -4.80
C VAL A 482 5.67 -17.68 -5.52
N LYS A 483 4.89 -18.54 -4.85
CA LYS A 483 4.37 -19.79 -5.40
C LYS A 483 3.27 -19.59 -6.44
N ASN A 484 2.44 -18.57 -6.25
CA ASN A 484 1.18 -18.43 -7.00
C ASN A 484 1.22 -17.35 -8.10
N ASN A 485 2.05 -16.32 -7.95
CA ASN A 485 1.92 -15.07 -8.73
C ASN A 485 3.20 -14.70 -9.51
N LYS A 486 4.14 -15.64 -9.68
CA LYS A 486 5.36 -15.47 -10.49
C LYS A 486 6.21 -14.24 -10.13
N ILE A 487 6.14 -13.74 -8.90
CA ILE A 487 6.73 -12.43 -8.54
C ILE A 487 8.25 -12.34 -8.75
N LEU A 488 8.94 -13.48 -8.78
CA LEU A 488 10.37 -13.59 -9.06
C LEU A 488 10.72 -13.59 -10.56
N GLU A 489 9.73 -13.75 -11.44
CA GLU A 489 9.89 -13.79 -12.91
C GLU A 489 9.76 -12.42 -13.57
N ARG A 490 9.58 -11.34 -12.78
CA ARG A 490 9.54 -9.96 -13.29
C ARG A 490 10.73 -9.66 -14.18
N LYS A 491 10.44 -9.02 -15.33
CA LYS A 491 11.46 -8.67 -16.31
C LYS A 491 12.58 -7.85 -15.69
N VAL A 492 13.79 -8.39 -15.77
CA VAL A 492 15.03 -7.71 -15.35
C VAL A 492 15.40 -6.66 -16.39
N ARG A 493 15.56 -5.41 -15.93
CA ARG A 493 16.00 -4.28 -16.76
C ARG A 493 17.52 -4.32 -16.88
N LYS A 494 18.00 -4.65 -18.09
CA LYS A 494 19.43 -4.75 -18.46
C LYS A 494 19.76 -3.67 -19.49
N HIS A 495 20.95 -3.07 -19.38
CA HIS A 495 21.51 -2.16 -20.38
C HIS A 495 20.51 -1.11 -20.90
N VAL A 496 19.84 -0.40 -19.98
CA VAL A 496 18.92 0.70 -20.33
C VAL A 496 19.71 1.95 -20.68
#